data_AF-A0A6J1BLS7-F1
#
_entry.id   AF-A0A6J1BLS7-F1
#
_cell.length_a   1.000
_cell.length_b   1.000
_cell.length_c   1.000
_cell.angle_alpha   90.00
_cell.angle_beta   90.00
_cell.angle_gamma   90.00
#
_symmetry.space_group_name_H-M   'P 1'
#
loop_
_entity.id
_entity.type
_entity.pdbx_description
1 polymer ?
#
loop_
_entity_poly.entity_id
_entity_poly.type
_entity_poly.pdbx_seq_one_letter_code
_entity_poly.pdbx_strand_id
1 'polypeptide(L)'
;MSGAFSLFESWQIPCTRFLSRTSQFSRGSYDMQRPIKRQTLCVRRNMQTVTCEVVDASYVPTPQNKPKDKRSPQVETIGAFQKLPMVMPSVDIFHSAMRKAKMVLPTKGIANIARRERSRGAKQLDALMKELAVPLRGYIENFPKRMYLHPYERSLIELTLGDGNYEEVLKKVDALRKKVVSVGKEHASLCAKSLSKREAEERLTEGLEKLQEIFKREGQAVDNLLYIAKTLRAMPVVDLEMPTLCLVGAPNVGKSSLVRMLSTGKPEVCNYPFTTRGILMGHITINYQHFQVTDTPGLLKRCDGNEFLKSVRYFLLIY
;
A
#
# COMPACT_ATOMS: atom_id res chain seq x y z
N MET A 1 9.79 -25.06 50.63
CA MET A 1 8.82 -26.07 51.08
C MET A 1 7.44 -25.40 51.07
N SER A 2 6.48 -26.00 50.32
CA SER A 2 5.00 -25.92 50.36
C SER A 2 4.31 -24.55 50.52
N GLY A 3 3.19 -24.19 49.88
CA GLY A 3 2.09 -24.86 49.16
C GLY A 3 0.88 -23.90 49.32
N ALA A 4 0.22 -23.40 48.27
CA ALA A 4 -0.93 -23.97 47.56
C ALA A 4 -2.29 -24.00 48.34
N PHE A 5 -3.37 -23.67 47.60
CA PHE A 5 -4.83 -23.84 47.86
C PHE A 5 -5.48 -22.81 48.83
N SER A 6 -6.51 -22.01 48.50
CA SER A 6 -7.81 -22.16 47.80
C SER A 6 -8.84 -23.03 48.55
N LEU A 7 -10.12 -22.60 48.49
CA LEU A 7 -11.37 -23.33 48.79
C LEU A 7 -11.81 -23.33 50.27
N PHE A 8 -13.08 -23.45 50.66
CA PHE A 8 -14.41 -23.60 50.05
C PHE A 8 -15.41 -23.25 51.20
N GLU A 9 -16.67 -22.95 50.88
CA GLU A 9 -17.88 -23.61 51.47
C GLU A 9 -19.12 -22.80 51.03
N SER A 10 -19.90 -23.26 50.03
CA SER A 10 -20.88 -24.39 49.99
C SER A 10 -22.30 -23.88 50.38
N TRP A 11 -23.42 -24.21 49.75
CA TRP A 11 -24.00 -25.46 49.21
C TRP A 11 -24.95 -25.14 48.01
N GLN A 12 -24.88 -25.79 46.82
CA GLN A 12 -25.54 -27.02 46.31
C GLN A 12 -27.11 -27.03 46.30
N ILE A 13 -27.84 -26.89 45.14
CA ILE A 13 -28.20 -27.85 44.01
C ILE A 13 -29.51 -28.65 44.33
N PRO A 14 -30.48 -29.04 43.41
CA PRO A 14 -30.36 -29.57 42.01
C PRO A 14 -31.39 -29.05 40.95
N CYS A 15 -31.16 -29.05 39.61
CA CYS A 15 -30.86 -30.09 38.56
C CYS A 15 -32.14 -30.52 37.78
N THR A 16 -32.26 -30.37 36.44
CA THR A 16 -32.02 -31.35 35.33
C THR A 16 -32.88 -30.90 34.12
N ARG A 17 -32.75 -31.27 32.83
CA ARG A 17 -31.79 -32.01 31.97
C ARG A 17 -32.10 -31.66 30.49
N PHE A 18 -31.09 -31.85 29.64
CA PHE A 18 -31.04 -31.91 28.17
C PHE A 18 -32.21 -32.61 27.45
N LEU A 19 -32.55 -32.17 26.22
CA LEU A 19 -32.21 -32.86 24.95
C LEU A 19 -32.76 -32.15 23.69
N SER A 20 -32.04 -32.40 22.60
CA SER A 20 -32.15 -31.99 21.20
C SER A 20 -33.41 -32.43 20.44
N ARG A 21 -33.62 -31.78 19.28
CA ARG A 21 -33.91 -32.33 17.93
C ARG A 21 -35.18 -31.78 17.24
N THR A 22 -34.98 -31.46 15.97
CA THR A 22 -35.88 -31.04 14.90
C THR A 22 -37.09 -31.95 14.66
N SER A 23 -38.25 -31.37 14.31
CA SER A 23 -39.19 -31.96 13.36
C SER A 23 -40.08 -30.89 12.69
N GLN A 24 -40.42 -31.18 11.44
CA GLN A 24 -41.10 -30.36 10.46
C GLN A 24 -42.63 -30.35 10.63
N PHE A 25 -43.25 -29.31 10.05
CA PHE A 25 -44.54 -29.26 9.34
C PHE A 25 -45.69 -30.21 9.75
N SER A 26 -46.85 -29.63 10.07
CA SER A 26 -48.11 -30.01 9.42
C SER A 26 -49.19 -28.92 9.49
N ARG A 27 -49.70 -28.64 8.29
CA ARG A 27 -51.00 -28.10 7.82
C ARG A 27 -52.10 -27.76 8.86
N GLY A 28 -52.46 -26.47 8.88
CA GLY A 28 -53.76 -25.95 8.39
C GLY A 28 -55.04 -26.18 9.21
N SER A 29 -55.71 -25.08 9.62
CA SER A 29 -57.14 -24.81 9.37
C SER A 29 -57.53 -23.41 9.87
N TYR A 30 -58.57 -22.88 9.24
CA TYR A 30 -59.03 -21.50 9.19
C TYR A 30 -59.77 -21.07 10.47
N ASP A 31 -59.58 -19.83 10.94
CA ASP A 31 -60.73 -18.99 11.32
C ASP A 31 -60.38 -17.50 11.23
N MET A 32 -61.34 -16.73 10.73
CA MET A 32 -61.23 -15.34 10.33
C MET A 32 -61.89 -14.46 11.39
N GLN A 33 -61.11 -13.74 12.21
CA GLN A 33 -61.65 -12.65 13.06
C GLN A 33 -60.71 -11.44 13.14
N ARG A 34 -61.14 -10.39 12.41
CA ARG A 34 -61.04 -8.92 12.57
C ARG A 34 -59.74 -8.25 13.10
N PRO A 35 -59.33 -7.11 12.51
CA PRO A 35 -58.03 -6.49 12.76
C PRO A 35 -58.02 -5.68 14.06
N ILE A 36 -57.21 -6.10 15.03
CA ILE A 36 -56.86 -5.26 16.18
C ILE A 36 -55.79 -4.26 15.70
N LYS A 37 -56.20 -2.98 15.55
CA LYS A 37 -55.30 -1.84 15.42
C LYS A 37 -54.36 -1.81 16.64
N ARG A 38 -53.16 -2.38 16.53
CA ARG A 38 -52.06 -2.05 17.44
C ARG A 38 -51.39 -0.79 16.92
N GLN A 39 -51.73 0.35 17.55
CA GLN A 39 -50.92 1.55 17.47
C GLN A 39 -49.54 1.22 18.05
N THR A 40 -48.56 0.95 17.20
CA THR A 40 -47.16 1.02 17.61
C THR A 40 -46.84 2.50 17.81
N LEU A 41 -46.91 2.95 19.07
CA LEU A 41 -46.30 4.19 19.53
C LEU A 41 -44.81 4.14 19.18
N CYS A 42 -44.47 4.64 18.00
CA CYS A 42 -43.10 4.95 17.64
C CYS A 42 -42.71 6.15 18.50
N VAL A 43 -42.04 5.89 19.62
CA VAL A 43 -41.34 6.92 20.37
C VAL A 43 -40.18 7.37 19.48
N ARG A 44 -40.44 8.37 18.62
CA ARG A 44 -39.41 9.18 17.98
C ARG A 44 -38.67 9.91 19.11
N ARG A 45 -37.57 9.31 19.59
CA ARG A 45 -36.53 10.11 20.24
C ARG A 45 -35.92 10.96 19.14
N ASN A 46 -36.15 12.27 19.21
CA ASN A 46 -35.51 13.24 18.35
C ASN A 46 -34.00 13.02 18.38
N MET A 47 -33.41 12.55 17.28
CA MET A 47 -31.97 12.72 17.07
C MET A 47 -31.73 14.23 17.00
N GLN A 48 -31.05 14.77 18.01
CA GLN A 48 -30.53 16.13 17.95
C GLN A 48 -29.39 16.13 16.92
N THR A 49 -29.72 16.38 15.65
CA THR A 49 -28.71 16.73 14.64
C THR A 49 -28.39 18.19 14.81
N VAL A 50 -27.32 18.49 15.56
CA VAL A 50 -26.68 19.81 15.49
C VAL A 50 -25.82 19.79 14.22
N THR A 51 -26.32 20.40 13.16
CA THR A 51 -25.51 20.74 11.99
C THR A 51 -24.75 22.02 12.33
N CYS A 52 -23.45 21.91 12.64
CA CYS A 52 -22.59 23.08 12.67
C CYS A 52 -22.32 23.52 11.23
N GLU A 53 -22.53 24.81 10.94
CA GLU A 53 -22.18 25.39 9.65
C GLU A 53 -20.67 25.27 9.37
N VAL A 54 -20.39 24.97 8.12
CA VAL A 54 -19.11 24.61 7.53
C VAL A 54 -18.21 25.85 7.47
N VAL A 55 -16.95 25.71 7.89
CA VAL A 55 -15.89 26.64 7.46
C VAL A 55 -15.62 26.30 6.00
N ASP A 56 -15.93 27.23 5.09
CA ASP A 56 -15.72 27.10 3.64
C ASP A 56 -14.23 26.87 3.31
N ALA A 57 -13.80 25.61 3.31
CA ALA A 57 -12.60 25.18 2.63
C ALA A 57 -12.99 24.73 1.22
N SER A 58 -13.23 25.69 0.33
CA SER A 58 -13.53 25.45 -1.08
C SER A 58 -12.29 24.90 -1.79
N TYR A 59 -12.17 23.58 -1.92
CA TYR A 59 -11.37 23.01 -3.01
C TYR A 59 -12.21 23.12 -4.29
N VAL A 60 -11.90 24.12 -5.11
CA VAL A 60 -12.50 24.29 -6.44
C VAL A 60 -11.62 23.54 -7.45
N PRO A 61 -12.09 22.44 -8.07
CA PRO A 61 -11.41 21.87 -9.21
C PRO A 61 -11.69 22.77 -10.41
N THR A 62 -10.69 23.52 -10.88
CA THR A 62 -10.79 24.26 -12.15
C THR A 62 -10.97 23.28 -13.31
N PRO A 63 -12.05 23.36 -14.10
CA PRO A 63 -12.20 22.54 -15.30
C PRO A 63 -11.31 23.10 -16.40
N GLN A 64 -10.22 22.39 -16.74
CA GLN A 64 -9.42 22.71 -17.92
C GLN A 64 -9.92 21.92 -19.12
N ASN A 65 -10.61 22.62 -20.04
CA ASN A 65 -10.84 22.17 -21.40
C ASN A 65 -9.50 21.99 -22.12
N LYS A 66 -9.33 20.83 -22.78
CA LYS A 66 -8.10 20.47 -23.54
C LYS A 66 -7.89 21.37 -24.77
N PRO A 67 -6.62 21.55 -25.18
CA PRO A 67 -6.16 20.85 -26.38
C PRO A 67 -4.80 20.12 -26.19
N LYS A 68 -4.51 19.19 -27.10
CA LYS A 68 -3.34 18.29 -27.13
C LYS A 68 -2.03 19.07 -27.37
N ASP A 69 -1.05 18.99 -26.44
CA ASP A 69 0.33 18.53 -26.71
C ASP A 69 1.26 18.61 -25.46
N LYS A 70 2.20 17.64 -25.38
CA LYS A 70 3.38 17.49 -24.49
C LYS A 70 3.21 17.63 -22.95
N ARG A 71 3.08 16.47 -22.29
CA ARG A 71 3.42 16.12 -20.88
C ARG A 71 3.60 17.29 -19.91
N SER A 72 2.49 17.94 -19.50
CA SER A 72 2.42 18.64 -18.23
C SER A 72 2.26 17.62 -17.08
N PRO A 73 2.79 17.88 -15.87
CA PRO A 73 2.62 16.97 -14.75
C PRO A 73 1.17 17.03 -14.29
N GLN A 74 0.38 16.03 -14.66
CA GLN A 74 -0.96 15.85 -14.10
C GLN A 74 -0.78 15.42 -12.64
N VAL A 75 -1.45 16.10 -11.72
CA VAL A 75 -1.62 15.61 -10.35
C VAL A 75 -2.23 14.21 -10.48
N GLU A 76 -1.57 13.20 -9.93
CA GLU A 76 -2.08 11.84 -10.02
C GLU A 76 -3.41 11.78 -9.25
N THR A 77 -4.46 11.25 -9.91
CA THR A 77 -5.69 10.84 -9.25
C THR A 77 -5.36 9.83 -8.15
N ILE A 78 -6.03 9.93 -7.00
CA ILE A 78 -5.76 9.14 -5.78
C ILE A 78 -5.68 7.64 -6.09
N GLY A 79 -4.83 6.92 -5.37
CA GLY A 79 -4.54 5.50 -5.60
C GLY A 79 -3.20 5.26 -6.29
N ALA A 80 -2.26 6.21 -6.17
CA ALA A 80 -0.90 6.06 -6.69
C ALA A 80 -0.21 4.83 -6.07
N PHE A 81 -0.49 4.53 -4.80
CA PHE A 81 0.11 3.42 -4.08
C PHE A 81 -0.32 2.03 -4.57
N GLN A 82 -1.54 1.88 -5.10
CA GLN A 82 -1.99 0.60 -5.66
C GLN A 82 -1.29 0.26 -6.98
N LYS A 83 -0.83 1.28 -7.71
CA LYS A 83 -0.17 1.14 -9.02
C LYS A 83 1.34 0.92 -8.92
N LEU A 84 1.88 0.75 -7.70
CA LEU A 84 3.32 0.59 -7.49
C LEU A 84 3.87 -0.70 -8.12
N PRO A 85 4.99 -0.64 -8.85
CA PRO A 85 5.57 -1.80 -9.50
C PRO A 85 6.04 -2.84 -8.47
N MET A 86 5.98 -4.13 -8.82
CA MET A 86 6.55 -5.22 -8.02
C MET A 86 8.07 -5.06 -7.94
N VAL A 87 8.58 -4.83 -6.73
CA VAL A 87 10.02 -4.77 -6.46
C VAL A 87 10.50 -6.18 -6.12
N MET A 88 11.61 -6.59 -6.69
CA MET A 88 12.25 -7.87 -6.42
C MET A 88 13.33 -7.70 -5.34
N PRO A 89 13.57 -8.68 -4.45
CA PRO A 89 14.66 -8.61 -3.48
C PRO A 89 16.02 -8.40 -4.15
N SER A 90 16.93 -7.71 -3.47
CA SER A 90 18.25 -7.37 -4.00
C SER A 90 19.03 -8.63 -4.44
N VAL A 91 19.03 -9.66 -3.60
CA VAL A 91 19.71 -10.93 -3.83
C VAL A 91 19.21 -11.61 -5.12
N ASP A 92 17.90 -11.60 -5.35
CA ASP A 92 17.28 -12.21 -6.53
C ASP A 92 17.58 -11.44 -7.81
N ILE A 93 17.63 -10.09 -7.74
CA ILE A 93 18.07 -9.23 -8.85
C ILE A 93 19.50 -9.59 -9.25
N PHE A 94 20.39 -9.71 -8.27
CA PHE A 94 21.78 -10.05 -8.56
C PHE A 94 21.93 -11.45 -9.17
N HIS A 95 21.32 -12.48 -8.58
CA HIS A 95 21.45 -13.84 -9.08
C HIS A 95 20.79 -14.04 -10.45
N SER A 96 19.64 -13.40 -10.71
CA SER A 96 19.00 -13.44 -12.03
C SER A 96 19.86 -12.77 -13.10
N ALA A 97 20.42 -11.58 -12.80
CA ALA A 97 21.32 -10.87 -13.70
C ALA A 97 22.61 -11.68 -13.98
N MET A 98 23.22 -12.26 -12.95
CA MET A 98 24.41 -13.11 -13.10
C MET A 98 24.16 -14.34 -13.97
N ARG A 99 23.01 -15.01 -13.81
CA ARG A 99 22.64 -16.14 -14.68
C ARG A 99 22.53 -15.71 -16.13
N LYS A 100 21.82 -14.62 -16.42
CA LYS A 100 21.66 -14.10 -17.79
C LYS A 100 22.99 -13.66 -18.41
N ALA A 101 23.85 -13.02 -17.64
CA ALA A 101 25.17 -12.62 -18.10
C ALA A 101 26.04 -13.83 -18.50
N LYS A 102 26.00 -14.92 -17.71
CA LYS A 102 26.73 -16.16 -18.04
C LYS A 102 26.25 -16.84 -19.32
N MET A 103 25.00 -16.62 -19.73
CA MET A 103 24.43 -17.19 -20.97
C MET A 103 24.85 -16.44 -22.24
N VAL A 104 25.60 -15.33 -22.13
CA VAL A 104 26.07 -14.57 -23.28
C VAL A 104 27.06 -15.39 -24.11
N LEU A 105 26.66 -15.70 -25.34
CA LEU A 105 27.46 -16.47 -26.27
C LEU A 105 28.54 -15.60 -26.97
N PRO A 106 29.68 -16.20 -27.34
CA PRO A 106 30.68 -15.51 -28.15
C PRO A 106 30.14 -15.15 -29.53
N THR A 107 30.63 -14.05 -30.09
CA THR A 107 30.28 -13.63 -31.45
C THR A 107 30.75 -14.67 -32.48
N LYS A 108 29.83 -15.17 -33.30
CA LYS A 108 30.15 -16.10 -34.40
C LYS A 108 31.08 -15.42 -35.43
N GLY A 109 31.98 -16.19 -36.04
CA GLY A 109 32.81 -15.73 -37.17
C GLY A 109 34.13 -15.02 -36.82
N ILE A 110 34.47 -14.82 -35.54
CA ILE A 110 35.77 -14.23 -35.16
C ILE A 110 36.84 -15.33 -35.07
N ALA A 111 37.78 -15.38 -36.02
CA ALA A 111 38.87 -16.37 -36.03
C ALA A 111 39.89 -16.16 -34.91
N ASN A 112 40.27 -14.90 -34.63
CA ASN A 112 41.25 -14.57 -33.60
C ASN A 112 40.68 -14.84 -32.19
N ILE A 113 41.30 -15.76 -31.46
CA ILE A 113 40.88 -16.22 -30.12
C ILE A 113 40.87 -15.06 -29.13
N ALA A 114 41.92 -14.23 -29.08
CA ALA A 114 42.00 -13.10 -28.16
C ALA A 114 40.90 -12.07 -28.44
N ARG A 115 40.65 -11.76 -29.73
CA ARG A 115 39.56 -10.85 -30.13
C ARG A 115 38.19 -11.41 -29.78
N ARG A 116 38.00 -12.73 -29.87
CA ARG A 116 36.75 -13.41 -29.52
C ARG A 116 36.48 -13.33 -28.02
N GLU A 117 37.46 -13.68 -27.19
CA GLU A 117 37.29 -13.68 -25.73
C GLU A 117 37.09 -12.28 -25.15
N ARG A 118 37.86 -11.29 -25.60
CA ARG A 118 37.67 -9.90 -25.14
C ARG A 118 36.31 -9.32 -25.55
N SER A 119 35.82 -9.68 -26.74
CA SER A 119 34.48 -9.28 -27.19
C SER A 119 33.39 -9.98 -26.37
N ARG A 120 33.57 -11.26 -26.04
CA ARG A 120 32.65 -12.02 -25.18
C ARG A 120 32.60 -11.42 -23.77
N GLY A 121 33.76 -11.19 -23.15
CA GLY A 121 33.86 -10.63 -21.80
C GLY A 121 33.22 -9.24 -21.70
N ALA A 122 33.50 -8.36 -22.66
CA ALA A 122 32.87 -7.04 -22.72
C ALA A 122 31.33 -7.13 -22.86
N LYS A 123 30.82 -8.04 -23.71
CA LYS A 123 29.38 -8.29 -23.85
C LYS A 123 28.75 -8.86 -22.59
N GLN A 124 29.46 -9.73 -21.89
CA GLN A 124 28.99 -10.33 -20.64
C GLN A 124 28.88 -9.27 -19.52
N LEU A 125 29.86 -8.38 -19.39
CA LEU A 125 29.81 -7.25 -18.45
C LEU A 125 28.71 -6.25 -18.82
N ASP A 126 28.56 -5.90 -20.09
CA ASP A 126 27.50 -5.01 -20.58
C ASP A 126 26.09 -5.61 -20.35
N ALA A 127 25.94 -6.92 -20.56
CA ALA A 127 24.70 -7.63 -20.25
C ALA A 127 24.39 -7.61 -18.75
N LEU A 128 25.38 -7.93 -17.89
CA LEU A 128 25.19 -7.87 -16.43
C LEU A 128 24.79 -6.46 -15.97
N MET A 129 25.50 -5.45 -16.44
CA MET A 129 25.20 -4.04 -16.16
C MET A 129 23.76 -3.69 -16.55
N LYS A 130 23.31 -4.07 -17.75
CA LYS A 130 21.94 -3.80 -18.22
C LYS A 130 20.90 -4.52 -17.38
N GLU A 131 21.11 -5.81 -17.10
CA GLU A 131 20.19 -6.61 -16.30
C GLU A 131 20.04 -6.09 -14.86
N LEU A 132 21.09 -5.48 -14.29
CA LEU A 132 21.01 -4.80 -13.00
C LEU A 132 20.38 -3.40 -13.12
N ALA A 133 20.79 -2.60 -14.11
CA ALA A 133 20.41 -1.19 -14.19
C ALA A 133 18.97 -0.96 -14.68
N VAL A 134 18.44 -1.81 -15.57
CA VAL A 134 17.10 -1.66 -16.16
C VAL A 134 15.99 -1.80 -15.10
N PRO A 135 15.97 -2.83 -14.23
CA PRO A 135 14.99 -2.92 -13.16
C PRO A 135 15.05 -1.73 -12.20
N LEU A 136 16.26 -1.32 -11.77
CA LEU A 136 16.44 -0.18 -10.86
C LEU A 136 15.91 1.12 -11.48
N ARG A 137 16.15 1.33 -12.78
CA ARG A 137 15.58 2.46 -13.52
C ARG A 137 14.05 2.41 -13.51
N GLY A 138 13.48 1.24 -13.80
CA GLY A 138 12.03 1.03 -13.80
C GLY A 138 11.40 1.33 -12.44
N TYR A 139 12.08 1.04 -11.34
CA TYR A 139 11.59 1.41 -10.01
C TYR A 139 11.58 2.93 -9.82
N ILE A 140 12.65 3.63 -10.19
CA ILE A 140 12.72 5.10 -10.01
C ILE A 140 11.68 5.83 -10.88
N GLU A 141 11.43 5.34 -12.09
CA GLU A 141 10.49 5.96 -13.03
C GLU A 141 9.02 5.74 -12.65
N ASN A 142 8.69 4.59 -12.06
CA ASN A 142 7.31 4.21 -11.75
C ASN A 142 6.92 4.40 -10.28
N PHE A 143 7.82 4.86 -9.42
CA PHE A 143 7.47 5.30 -8.07
C PHE A 143 7.03 6.77 -8.10
N PRO A 144 5.88 7.10 -7.46
CA PRO A 144 5.32 8.44 -7.52
C PRO A 144 6.18 9.42 -6.72
N LYS A 145 6.47 10.59 -7.29
CA LYS A 145 7.25 11.61 -6.59
C LYS A 145 6.35 12.37 -5.61
N ARG A 146 6.84 12.66 -4.40
CA ARG A 146 6.10 13.41 -3.37
C ARG A 146 5.44 14.68 -3.88
N MET A 147 6.09 15.41 -4.78
CA MET A 147 5.58 16.66 -5.36
C MET A 147 4.32 16.51 -6.22
N TYR A 148 4.06 15.32 -6.77
CA TYR A 148 2.91 15.05 -7.65
C TYR A 148 1.81 14.22 -6.99
N LEU A 149 2.07 13.67 -5.81
CA LEU A 149 1.08 12.95 -5.01
C LEU A 149 -0.03 13.89 -4.53
N HIS A 150 -1.22 13.34 -4.34
CA HIS A 150 -2.29 14.04 -3.64
C HIS A 150 -1.84 14.37 -2.19
N PRO A 151 -2.20 15.53 -1.60
CA PRO A 151 -1.87 15.86 -0.21
C PRO A 151 -2.07 14.67 0.74
N TYR A 152 -3.28 14.12 0.82
CA TYR A 152 -3.61 12.93 1.61
C TYR A 152 -2.56 11.80 1.53
N GLU A 153 -2.09 11.45 0.32
CA GLU A 153 -1.07 10.42 0.10
C GLU A 153 0.31 10.86 0.60
N ARG A 154 0.66 12.15 0.48
CA ARG A 154 1.90 12.71 1.07
C ARG A 154 1.89 12.59 2.59
N SER A 155 0.76 12.95 3.21
CA SER A 155 0.57 12.80 4.66
C SER A 155 0.68 11.34 5.08
N LEU A 156 0.11 10.40 4.33
CA LEU A 156 0.27 8.97 4.60
C LEU A 156 1.73 8.51 4.56
N ILE A 157 2.51 8.96 3.58
CA ILE A 157 3.95 8.64 3.49
C ILE A 157 4.68 9.18 4.72
N GLU A 158 4.47 10.45 5.03
CA GLU A 158 5.13 11.16 6.13
C GLU A 158 4.82 10.50 7.48
N LEU A 159 3.55 10.19 7.71
CA LEU A 159 3.08 9.48 8.90
C LEU A 159 3.68 8.07 8.99
N THR A 160 3.77 7.33 7.88
CA THR A 160 4.13 5.91 7.94
C THR A 160 5.63 5.66 7.93
N LEU A 161 6.34 6.37 7.07
CA LEU A 161 7.76 6.13 6.79
C LEU A 161 8.68 7.14 7.49
N GLY A 162 8.10 8.18 8.08
CA GLY A 162 8.81 9.33 8.62
C GLY A 162 9.25 10.31 7.53
N ASP A 163 9.63 11.50 7.97
CA ASP A 163 10.10 12.56 7.09
C ASP A 163 11.36 12.17 6.31
N GLY A 164 11.30 12.30 4.99
CA GLY A 164 12.47 12.22 4.10
C GLY A 164 13.01 10.82 3.82
N ASN A 165 12.60 9.80 4.58
CA ASN A 165 13.07 8.42 4.41
C ASN A 165 12.70 7.86 3.02
N TYR A 166 11.49 8.16 2.55
CA TYR A 166 11.00 7.75 1.23
C TYR A 166 11.90 8.28 0.10
N GLU A 167 12.20 9.58 0.10
CA GLU A 167 13.04 10.21 -0.90
C GLU A 167 14.50 9.76 -0.79
N GLU A 168 15.00 9.56 0.43
CA GLU A 168 16.36 9.10 0.65
C GLU A 168 16.58 7.71 0.07
N VAL A 169 15.65 6.78 0.27
CA VAL A 169 15.74 5.42 -0.32
C VAL A 169 15.71 5.48 -1.84
N LEU A 170 14.82 6.28 -2.45
CA LEU A 170 14.79 6.45 -3.90
C LEU A 170 16.10 7.03 -4.45
N LYS A 171 16.69 8.02 -3.75
CA LYS A 171 18.00 8.58 -4.11
C LYS A 171 19.11 7.54 -4.01
N LYS A 172 19.13 6.70 -2.96
CA LYS A 172 20.11 5.61 -2.80
C LYS A 172 20.01 4.60 -3.93
N VAL A 173 18.79 4.23 -4.35
CA VAL A 173 18.58 3.32 -5.48
C VAL A 173 19.05 3.92 -6.81
N ASP A 174 18.82 5.22 -7.04
CA ASP A 174 19.34 5.90 -8.23
C ASP A 174 20.88 6.04 -8.21
N ALA A 175 21.46 6.28 -7.04
CA ALA A 175 22.91 6.30 -6.86
C ALA A 175 23.53 4.92 -7.16
N LEU A 176 22.95 3.84 -6.64
CA LEU A 176 23.35 2.46 -6.95
C LEU A 176 23.28 2.19 -8.46
N ARG A 177 22.16 2.53 -9.10
CA ARG A 177 21.99 2.38 -10.54
C ARG A 177 23.08 3.12 -11.32
N LYS A 178 23.38 4.37 -10.97
CA LYS A 178 24.43 5.16 -11.63
C LYS A 178 25.82 4.53 -11.46
N LYS A 179 26.16 4.06 -10.26
CA LYS A 179 27.42 3.36 -9.96
C LYS A 179 27.58 2.06 -10.76
N VAL A 180 26.52 1.24 -10.81
CA VAL A 180 26.52 0.01 -11.61
C VAL A 180 26.76 0.31 -13.09
N VAL A 181 26.11 1.36 -13.61
CA VAL A 181 26.29 1.78 -15.01
C VAL A 181 27.71 2.32 -15.28
N SER A 182 28.27 3.13 -14.38
CA SER A 182 29.61 3.68 -14.56
C SER A 182 30.66 2.58 -14.52
N VAL A 183 30.63 1.72 -13.51
CA VAL A 183 31.59 0.62 -13.31
C VAL A 183 31.44 -0.45 -14.41
N GLY A 184 30.19 -0.78 -14.78
CA GLY A 184 29.92 -1.72 -15.86
C GLY A 184 30.50 -1.25 -17.21
N LYS A 185 30.33 0.04 -17.55
CA LYS A 185 30.90 0.62 -18.77
C LYS A 185 32.42 0.67 -18.74
N GLU A 186 33.01 1.04 -17.61
CA GLU A 186 34.46 1.10 -17.43
C GLU A 186 35.10 -0.27 -17.65
N HIS A 187 34.63 -1.29 -16.92
CA HIS A 187 35.19 -2.64 -17.03
C HIS A 187 34.90 -3.30 -18.38
N ALA A 188 33.73 -3.06 -18.98
CA ALA A 188 33.47 -3.52 -20.35
C ALA A 188 34.42 -2.87 -21.36
N SER A 189 34.74 -1.58 -21.21
CA SER A 189 35.72 -0.89 -22.05
C SER A 189 37.14 -1.42 -21.84
N LEU A 190 37.55 -1.71 -20.60
CA LEU A 190 38.87 -2.28 -20.30
C LEU A 190 39.01 -3.68 -20.90
N CYS A 191 37.99 -4.52 -20.74
CA CYS A 191 37.93 -5.84 -21.35
C CYS A 191 38.03 -5.74 -22.87
N ALA A 192 37.32 -4.80 -23.51
CA ALA A 192 37.40 -4.61 -24.97
C ALA A 192 38.80 -4.20 -25.50
N LYS A 193 39.62 -3.55 -24.66
CA LYS A 193 40.98 -3.07 -24.99
C LYS A 193 42.08 -4.09 -24.75
N SER A 194 41.79 -5.23 -24.12
CA SER A 194 42.81 -6.24 -23.81
C SER A 194 43.47 -6.81 -25.07
N LEU A 195 44.75 -7.17 -24.92
CA LEU A 195 45.59 -7.65 -26.01
C LEU A 195 45.65 -9.18 -26.03
N SER A 196 45.68 -9.81 -24.86
CA SER A 196 45.78 -11.26 -24.71
C SER A 196 44.48 -11.88 -24.20
N LYS A 197 44.32 -13.19 -24.43
CA LYS A 197 43.20 -13.97 -23.87
C LYS A 197 43.20 -13.93 -22.33
N ARG A 198 44.35 -14.16 -21.70
CA ARG A 198 44.50 -14.19 -20.24
C ARG A 198 44.09 -12.86 -19.62
N GLU A 199 44.61 -11.77 -20.18
CA GLU A 199 44.25 -10.42 -19.73
C GLU A 199 42.74 -10.16 -19.86
N ALA A 200 42.10 -10.62 -20.96
CA ALA A 200 40.65 -10.47 -21.13
C ALA A 200 39.84 -11.21 -20.04
N GLU A 201 40.27 -12.41 -19.67
CA GLU A 201 39.64 -13.23 -18.62
C GLU A 201 39.83 -12.59 -17.23
N GLU A 202 41.02 -12.09 -16.92
CA GLU A 202 41.31 -11.39 -15.66
C GLU A 202 40.47 -10.11 -15.49
N ARG A 203 40.36 -9.28 -16.56
CA ARG A 203 39.52 -8.07 -16.51
C ARG A 203 38.03 -8.39 -16.40
N LEU A 204 37.60 -9.53 -16.97
CA LEU A 204 36.24 -10.01 -16.82
C LEU A 204 35.95 -10.39 -15.37
N THR A 205 36.81 -11.20 -14.75
CA THR A 205 36.64 -11.62 -13.35
C THR A 205 36.66 -10.43 -12.40
N GLU A 206 37.60 -9.51 -12.59
CA GLU A 206 37.70 -8.27 -11.81
C GLU A 206 36.41 -7.42 -11.92
N GLY A 207 35.88 -7.27 -13.14
CA GLY A 207 34.64 -6.51 -13.37
C GLY A 207 33.41 -7.15 -12.72
N LEU A 208 33.32 -8.49 -12.73
CA LEU A 208 32.24 -9.24 -12.10
C LEU A 208 32.30 -9.11 -10.57
N GLU A 209 33.49 -9.25 -9.98
CA GLU A 209 33.69 -9.14 -8.53
C GLU A 209 33.38 -7.73 -8.03
N LYS A 210 33.85 -6.69 -8.74
CA LYS A 210 33.53 -5.29 -8.39
C LYS A 210 32.04 -4.99 -8.44
N LEU A 211 31.34 -5.46 -9.49
CA LEU A 211 29.88 -5.29 -9.58
C LEU A 211 29.15 -6.05 -8.47
N GLN A 212 29.61 -7.25 -8.12
CA GLN A 212 29.08 -8.03 -7.01
C GLN A 212 29.28 -7.32 -5.67
N GLU A 213 30.46 -6.77 -5.42
CA GLU A 213 30.78 -6.05 -4.20
C GLU A 213 29.91 -4.80 -4.03
N ILE A 214 29.75 -4.00 -5.09
CA ILE A 214 28.87 -2.82 -5.10
C ILE A 214 27.44 -3.23 -4.75
N PHE A 215 26.92 -4.27 -5.41
CA PHE A 215 25.55 -4.70 -5.18
C PHE A 215 25.35 -5.33 -3.79
N LYS A 216 26.37 -6.01 -3.24
CA LYS A 216 26.33 -6.54 -1.87
C LYS A 216 26.33 -5.43 -0.82
N ARG A 217 27.09 -4.35 -1.04
CA ARG A 217 27.18 -3.21 -0.12
C ARG A 217 25.95 -2.32 -0.16
N GLU A 218 25.45 -2.02 -1.35
CA GLU A 218 24.38 -1.02 -1.55
C GLU A 218 23.02 -1.64 -1.86
N GLY A 219 22.93 -2.96 -2.03
CA GLY A 219 21.69 -3.69 -2.31
C GLY A 219 20.62 -3.55 -1.24
N GLN A 220 21.00 -3.25 0.00
CA GLN A 220 20.05 -2.95 1.08
C GLN A 220 19.10 -1.78 0.72
N ALA A 221 19.54 -0.83 -0.10
CA ALA A 221 18.66 0.25 -0.57
C ALA A 221 17.46 -0.29 -1.37
N VAL A 222 17.65 -1.37 -2.14
CA VAL A 222 16.59 -2.03 -2.90
C VAL A 222 15.66 -2.80 -1.97
N ASP A 223 16.19 -3.45 -0.94
CA ASP A 223 15.36 -4.16 0.05
C ASP A 223 14.53 -3.19 0.91
N ASN A 224 15.09 -2.03 1.24
CA ASN A 224 14.34 -0.94 1.88
C ASN A 224 13.23 -0.42 0.96
N LEU A 225 13.51 -0.28 -0.35
CA LEU A 225 12.49 0.09 -1.32
C LEU A 225 11.40 -0.98 -1.44
N LEU A 226 11.76 -2.25 -1.39
CA LEU A 226 10.81 -3.38 -1.35
C LEU A 226 9.91 -3.30 -0.11
N TYR A 227 10.48 -3.01 1.05
CA TYR A 227 9.72 -2.81 2.28
C TYR A 227 8.73 -1.65 2.14
N ILE A 228 9.19 -0.48 1.67
CA ILE A 228 8.35 0.69 1.39
C ILE A 228 7.21 0.32 0.44
N ALA A 229 7.51 -0.37 -0.67
CA ALA A 229 6.50 -0.76 -1.65
C ALA A 229 5.42 -1.66 -1.05
N LYS A 230 5.81 -2.63 -0.22
CA LYS A 230 4.87 -3.52 0.48
C LYS A 230 3.98 -2.73 1.44
N THR A 231 4.58 -1.84 2.22
CA THR A 231 3.87 -1.02 3.20
C THR A 231 2.87 -0.08 2.52
N LEU A 232 3.29 0.63 1.46
CA LEU A 232 2.42 1.56 0.74
C LEU A 232 1.29 0.85 -0.02
N ARG A 233 1.54 -0.33 -0.62
CA ARG A 233 0.48 -1.10 -1.28
C ARG A 233 -0.60 -1.61 -0.34
N ALA A 234 -0.27 -1.80 0.95
CA ALA A 234 -1.24 -2.21 1.96
C ALA A 234 -2.11 -1.06 2.48
N MET A 235 -1.83 0.18 2.06
CA MET A 235 -2.62 1.34 2.47
C MET A 235 -3.99 1.37 1.80
N PRO A 236 -5.02 1.84 2.53
CA PRO A 236 -6.34 2.04 1.96
C PRO A 236 -6.31 3.15 0.91
N VAL A 237 -7.08 2.96 -0.15
CA VAL A 237 -7.35 4.01 -1.13
C VAL A 237 -8.68 4.63 -0.78
N VAL A 238 -8.66 5.94 -0.59
CA VAL A 238 -9.84 6.75 -0.30
C VAL A 238 -10.17 7.56 -1.54
N ASP A 239 -11.41 7.52 -1.98
CA ASP A 239 -11.89 8.43 -3.01
C ASP A 239 -12.21 9.78 -2.35
N LEU A 240 -11.41 10.81 -2.67
CA LEU A 240 -11.56 12.16 -2.11
C LEU A 240 -12.46 13.06 -2.97
N GLU A 241 -12.83 12.62 -4.18
CA GLU A 241 -13.85 13.30 -4.99
C GLU A 241 -15.25 13.03 -4.43
N MET A 242 -15.42 11.85 -3.82
CA MET A 242 -16.63 11.45 -3.14
C MET A 242 -16.80 12.20 -1.81
N PRO A 243 -17.96 12.81 -1.53
CA PRO A 243 -18.20 13.45 -0.25
C PRO A 243 -18.14 12.44 0.90
N THR A 244 -17.22 12.66 1.84
CA THR A 244 -17.04 11.80 3.02
C THR A 244 -17.77 12.34 4.25
N LEU A 245 -18.57 11.48 4.88
CA LEU A 245 -19.20 11.65 6.19
C LEU A 245 -18.40 10.90 7.25
N CYS A 246 -17.84 11.62 8.21
CA CYS A 246 -17.06 11.06 9.31
C CYS A 246 -17.90 11.00 10.59
N LEU A 247 -18.04 9.80 11.18
CA LEU A 247 -18.68 9.63 12.48
C LEU A 247 -17.69 9.89 13.61
N VAL A 248 -18.00 10.86 14.46
CA VAL A 248 -17.18 11.29 15.58
C VAL A 248 -17.95 11.07 16.88
N GLY A 249 -17.30 10.55 17.90
CA GLY A 249 -17.96 10.32 19.19
C GLY A 249 -17.12 9.49 20.15
N ALA A 250 -17.61 9.30 21.37
CA ALA A 250 -16.93 8.53 22.39
C ALA A 250 -16.65 7.06 21.94
N PRO A 251 -15.59 6.41 22.44
CA PRO A 251 -15.37 4.99 22.16
C PRO A 251 -16.60 4.16 22.59
N ASN A 252 -16.91 3.10 21.84
CA ASN A 252 -18.01 2.16 22.12
C ASN A 252 -19.45 2.70 22.03
N VAL A 253 -19.70 3.93 21.56
CA VAL A 253 -21.09 4.46 21.34
C VAL A 253 -21.82 3.85 20.14
N GLY A 254 -21.28 2.78 19.54
CA GLY A 254 -21.92 2.10 18.41
C GLY A 254 -21.67 2.72 17.02
N LYS A 255 -20.72 3.66 16.87
CA LYS A 255 -20.37 4.29 15.58
C LYS A 255 -20.14 3.26 14.47
N SER A 256 -19.31 2.24 14.72
CA SER A 256 -19.00 1.21 13.73
C SER A 256 -20.25 0.39 13.35
N SER A 257 -21.17 0.17 14.29
CA SER A 257 -22.46 -0.49 14.01
C SER A 257 -23.34 0.40 13.13
N LEU A 258 -23.33 1.71 13.36
CA LEU A 258 -24.05 2.67 12.52
C LEU A 258 -23.49 2.68 11.09
N VAL A 259 -22.16 2.69 10.89
CA VAL A 259 -21.58 2.56 9.54
C VAL A 259 -22.06 1.28 8.85
N ARG A 260 -22.09 0.14 9.56
CA ARG A 260 -22.57 -1.13 8.99
C ARG A 260 -24.04 -1.11 8.59
N MET A 261 -24.88 -0.41 9.34
CA MET A 261 -26.31 -0.30 9.02
C MET A 261 -26.58 0.70 7.89
N LEU A 262 -25.83 1.80 7.84
CA LEU A 262 -26.00 2.82 6.81
C LEU A 262 -25.42 2.36 5.47
N SER A 263 -24.30 1.64 5.49
CA SER A 263 -23.60 1.19 4.29
C SER A 263 -24.48 0.28 3.44
N THR A 264 -24.59 0.60 2.15
CA THR A 264 -25.29 -0.20 1.14
C THR A 264 -24.60 -1.56 0.92
N GLY A 265 -23.28 -1.64 1.17
CA GLY A 265 -22.48 -2.86 1.08
C GLY A 265 -21.81 -3.24 2.40
N LYS A 266 -21.04 -4.34 2.40
CA LYS A 266 -20.19 -4.72 3.54
C LYS A 266 -19.08 -3.67 3.71
N PRO A 267 -18.99 -2.96 4.85
CA PRO A 267 -17.93 -1.99 5.05
C PRO A 267 -16.55 -2.65 5.09
N GLU A 268 -15.57 -1.98 4.52
CA GLU A 268 -14.17 -2.41 4.49
C GLU A 268 -13.43 -1.88 5.71
N VAL A 269 -12.53 -2.70 6.27
CA VAL A 269 -11.64 -2.29 7.36
C VAL A 269 -10.31 -1.89 6.74
N CYS A 270 -10.02 -0.60 6.79
CA CYS A 270 -8.87 0.05 6.21
C CYS A 270 -7.77 0.24 7.26
N ASN A 271 -6.57 -0.30 7.01
CA ASN A 271 -5.44 -0.10 7.92
C ASN A 271 -4.88 1.31 7.78
N TYR A 272 -5.18 2.17 8.76
CA TYR A 272 -4.65 3.53 8.78
C TYR A 272 -3.47 3.63 9.76
N PRO A 273 -2.35 4.27 9.38
CA PRO A 273 -1.20 4.45 10.26
C PRO A 273 -1.60 5.00 11.63
N PHE A 274 -1.03 4.42 12.69
CA PHE A 274 -1.25 4.81 14.08
C PHE A 274 -2.67 4.65 14.64
N THR A 275 -3.56 3.97 13.94
CA THR A 275 -4.85 3.53 14.50
C THR A 275 -4.69 2.14 15.11
N THR A 276 -5.19 1.95 16.35
CA THR A 276 -5.17 0.63 17.01
C THR A 276 -6.20 -0.33 16.42
N ARG A 277 -7.25 0.22 15.80
CA ARG A 277 -8.26 -0.50 15.03
C ARG A 277 -8.36 0.24 13.70
N GLY A 278 -8.27 -0.48 12.59
CA GLY A 278 -8.44 0.12 11.26
C GLY A 278 -9.72 0.95 11.16
N ILE A 279 -9.73 1.91 10.25
CA ILE A 279 -10.87 2.75 9.94
C ILE A 279 -11.92 1.87 9.24
N LEU A 280 -13.18 1.93 9.68
CA LEU A 280 -14.25 1.24 8.98
C LEU A 280 -14.85 2.19 7.93
N MET A 281 -14.76 1.82 6.66
CA MET A 281 -15.27 2.61 5.54
C MET A 281 -16.43 1.91 4.86
N GLY A 282 -17.53 2.61 4.66
CA GLY A 282 -18.71 2.15 3.93
C GLY A 282 -19.14 3.17 2.88
N HIS A 283 -20.08 2.77 2.04
CA HIS A 283 -20.65 3.63 1.01
C HIS A 283 -22.16 3.67 1.16
N ILE A 284 -22.74 4.85 1.01
CA ILE A 284 -24.19 5.05 1.04
C ILE A 284 -24.62 5.76 -0.23
N THR A 285 -25.84 5.47 -0.69
CA THR A 285 -26.43 6.19 -1.82
C THR A 285 -27.70 6.89 -1.34
N ILE A 286 -27.71 8.21 -1.41
CA ILE A 286 -28.86 9.05 -1.04
C ILE A 286 -29.19 9.90 -2.26
N ASN A 287 -30.44 9.87 -2.73
CA ASN A 287 -30.92 10.71 -3.84
C ASN A 287 -30.03 10.62 -5.10
N TYR A 288 -29.61 9.41 -5.47
CA TYR A 288 -28.69 9.14 -6.60
C TYR A 288 -27.28 9.75 -6.46
N GLN A 289 -26.93 10.30 -5.29
CA GLN A 289 -25.57 10.71 -4.94
C GLN A 289 -24.94 9.66 -4.03
N HIS A 290 -23.67 9.35 -4.30
CA HIS A 290 -22.90 8.43 -3.49
C HIS A 290 -22.11 9.21 -2.45
N PHE A 291 -22.13 8.75 -1.20
CA PHE A 291 -21.33 9.29 -0.10
C PHE A 291 -20.50 8.18 0.54
N GLN A 292 -19.30 8.53 0.98
CA GLN A 292 -18.47 7.65 1.79
C GLN A 292 -18.79 7.89 3.25
N VAL A 293 -18.95 6.84 4.05
CA VAL A 293 -19.16 6.95 5.50
C VAL A 293 -18.00 6.26 6.21
N THR A 294 -17.36 6.96 7.14
CA THR A 294 -16.17 6.46 7.82
C THR A 294 -16.29 6.58 9.34
N ASP A 295 -15.85 5.53 10.05
CA ASP A 295 -15.65 5.55 11.51
C ASP A 295 -14.16 5.72 11.80
N THR A 296 -13.80 6.80 12.48
CA THR A 296 -12.41 7.17 12.75
C THR A 296 -12.06 7.03 14.24
N PRO A 297 -11.85 5.80 14.74
CA PRO A 297 -11.46 5.61 16.13
C PRO A 297 -10.07 6.21 16.37
N GLY A 298 -9.96 7.18 17.29
CA GLY A 298 -8.68 7.70 17.77
C GLY A 298 -7.98 8.73 16.88
N LEU A 299 -8.42 8.94 15.63
CA LEU A 299 -7.86 9.97 14.73
C LEU A 299 -8.14 11.40 15.20
N LEU A 300 -9.29 11.63 15.81
CA LEU A 300 -9.73 12.98 16.24
C LEU A 300 -9.11 13.45 17.55
N LYS A 301 -8.40 12.57 18.27
CA LYS A 301 -7.67 12.96 19.48
C LYS A 301 -6.32 13.60 19.19
N ARG A 302 -5.87 13.62 17.92
CA ARG A 302 -4.57 14.15 17.51
C ARG A 302 -4.77 15.47 16.78
N CYS A 303 -4.10 16.52 17.26
CA CYS A 303 -4.16 17.87 16.69
C CYS A 303 -3.30 18.03 15.41
N ASP A 304 -2.47 17.02 15.10
CA ASP A 304 -1.46 17.15 14.06
C ASP A 304 -2.05 16.82 12.69
N GLY A 305 -2.29 17.87 11.90
CA GLY A 305 -2.08 17.86 10.44
C GLY A 305 -2.79 16.80 9.59
N ASN A 306 -3.82 16.10 10.07
CA ASN A 306 -4.46 15.02 9.32
C ASN A 306 -5.18 15.58 8.07
N GLU A 307 -4.54 15.50 6.91
CA GLU A 307 -5.13 15.93 5.64
C GLU A 307 -6.37 15.10 5.27
N PHE A 308 -6.50 13.89 5.83
CA PHE A 308 -7.74 13.12 5.81
C PHE A 308 -8.92 13.88 6.45
N LEU A 309 -8.72 14.52 7.61
CA LEU A 309 -9.78 15.28 8.26
C LEU A 309 -10.08 16.57 7.49
N LYS A 310 -9.10 17.14 6.79
CA LYS A 310 -9.30 18.29 5.90
C LYS A 310 -10.13 17.95 4.66
N SER A 311 -10.11 16.70 4.20
CA SER A 311 -10.95 16.25 3.08
C SER A 311 -12.36 15.83 3.49
N VAL A 312 -12.64 15.66 4.79
CA VAL A 312 -13.98 15.34 5.28
C VAL A 312 -14.89 16.56 5.13
N ARG A 313 -15.99 16.40 4.38
CA ARG A 313 -17.00 17.48 4.23
C ARG A 313 -18.00 17.53 5.37
N TYR A 314 -18.34 16.38 5.94
CA TYR A 314 -19.40 16.29 6.95
C TYR A 314 -18.91 15.53 8.19
N PHE A 315 -19.09 16.13 9.36
CA PHE A 315 -18.89 15.48 10.64
C PHE A 315 -20.23 15.24 11.30
N LEU A 316 -20.50 13.99 11.72
CA LEU A 316 -21.65 13.67 12.55
C LEU A 316 -21.15 13.29 13.94
N LEU A 317 -21.47 14.16 14.91
CA LEU A 317 -21.14 13.98 16.31
C LEU A 317 -22.20 13.10 16.99
N ILE A 318 -21.75 12.00 17.57
CA ILE A 318 -22.56 11.04 18.32
C ILE A 318 -22.09 11.12 19.78
N TYR A 319 -22.93 11.75 20.59
CA TYR A 319 -22.76 11.89 22.04
C TYR A 319 -23.39 10.71 22.77
#